data_AF-A0A1H4T0U5-F1
#
_entry.id   AF-A0A1H4T0U5-F1
#
_cell.length_a   1.000
_cell.length_b   1.000
_cell.length_c   1.000
_cell.angle_alpha   90.00
_cell.angle_beta   90.00
_cell.angle_gamma   90.00
#
_symmetry.space_group_name_H-M   'P 1'
#
loop_
_entity.id
_entity.type
_entity.pdbx_description
1 polymer ?
#
loop_
_entity_poly.entity_id
_entity_poly.type
_entity_poly.pdbx_seq_one_letter_code
_entity_poly.pdbx_strand_id
1 'polypeptide(L)' 'MIVCSCNVFSDKDVRGVLCDRAKGIRCAKQVYDCLGCSPQCGRCAITIQSLIVEQEGRIPALNGKPVEVEAELLAL' A
#
# COMPACT_ATOMS: atom_id res chain seq x y z
N MET A 1 12.90 -0.90 -3.64
CA MET A 1 12.44 -0.98 -5.04
C MET A 1 11.85 0.36 -5.48
N ILE A 2 12.23 0.88 -6.66
CA ILE A 2 11.49 2.01 -7.26
C ILE A 2 10.11 1.51 -7.67
N VAL A 3 9.06 2.19 -7.23
CA VAL A 3 7.67 1.85 -7.55
C VAL A 3 7.20 2.67 -8.76
N CYS A 4 7.47 3.98 -8.80
CA CYS A 4 7.07 4.85 -9.89
C CYS A 4 8.28 5.56 -10.52
N SER A 5 8.56 5.28 -11.79
CA SER A 5 9.62 6.00 -12.53
C SER A 5 9.20 7.41 -12.94
N CYS A 6 7.92 7.64 -13.25
CA CYS A 6 7.42 8.96 -13.68
C CYS A 6 7.50 10.01 -12.58
N ASN A 7 7.15 9.62 -11.35
CA ASN A 7 7.15 10.50 -10.17
C ASN A 7 8.34 10.22 -9.24
N VAL A 8 9.24 9.32 -9.63
CA VAL A 8 10.50 8.98 -8.96
C VAL A 8 10.33 8.69 -7.45
N PHE A 9 9.46 7.74 -7.11
CA PHE A 9 9.30 7.29 -5.73
C PHE A 9 9.42 5.76 -5.56
N SER A 10 9.84 5.37 -4.37
CA SER A 10 10.17 4.01 -3.96
C SER A 10 9.09 3.34 -3.09
N ASP A 11 9.25 2.05 -2.84
CA ASP A 11 8.41 1.30 -1.90
C ASP A 11 8.50 1.88 -0.48
N LYS A 12 9.67 2.41 -0.08
CA LYS A 12 9.84 3.05 1.23
C LYS A 12 8.97 4.30 1.35
N ASP A 13 8.87 5.09 0.28
CA ASP A 13 8.03 6.29 0.25
C ASP A 13 6.54 5.90 0.38
N VAL A 14 6.12 4.87 -0.36
CA VAL A 14 4.75 4.33 -0.26
C VAL A 14 4.48 3.83 1.15
N ARG A 15 5.35 2.98 1.72
CA ARG A 15 5.19 2.44 3.08
C ARG A 15 5.20 3.53 4.14
N GLY A 16 6.00 4.58 3.97
CA GLY A 16 6.01 5.74 4.85
C GLY A 16 4.65 6.43 4.93
N VAL A 17 3.95 6.57 3.80
CA VAL A 17 2.57 7.08 3.75
C VAL A 17 1.59 6.12 4.40
N LEU A 18 1.75 4.81 4.21
CA LEU A 18 0.84 3.80 4.75
C LEU A 18 0.98 3.57 6.26
N CYS A 19 2.14 3.89 6.86
CA CYS A 19 2.33 3.83 8.31
C CYS A 19 1.45 4.83 9.08
N ASP A 20 1.04 5.92 8.43
CA ASP A 20 0.13 6.89 9.01
C ASP A 20 -1.32 6.37 8.96
N ARG A 21 -1.69 5.61 10.01
CA ARG A 21 -3.02 5.01 10.14
C ARG A 21 -4.16 6.04 10.11
N ALA A 22 -3.90 7.29 10.51
CA ALA A 22 -4.92 8.34 10.54
C ALA A 22 -5.39 8.72 9.12
N LYS A 23 -4.55 8.49 8.09
CA LYS A 23 -4.87 8.82 6.70
C LYS A 23 -5.82 7.82 6.02
N GLY A 24 -5.99 6.61 6.57
CA GLY A 24 -6.94 5.63 6.05
C GLY A 24 -6.76 5.33 4.55
N ILE A 25 -5.52 5.13 4.11
CA ILE A 25 -5.19 4.90 2.69
C ILE A 25 -5.70 3.52 2.25
N ARG A 26 -6.48 3.49 1.17
CA ARG A 26 -7.12 2.29 0.59
C ARG A 26 -6.85 2.10 -0.89
N CYS A 27 -6.43 3.14 -1.61
CA CYS A 27 -6.16 3.06 -3.05
C CYS A 27 -4.92 3.84 -3.48
N ALA A 28 -4.41 3.52 -4.68
CA ALA A 28 -3.22 4.17 -5.23
C ALA A 28 -3.36 5.69 -5.41
N LYS A 29 -4.58 6.19 -5.71
CA LYS A 29 -4.82 7.63 -5.83
C LYS A 29 -4.47 8.38 -4.55
N GLN A 30 -4.88 7.85 -3.40
CA GLN A 30 -4.59 8.47 -2.11
C GLN A 30 -3.09 8.49 -1.79
N VAL A 31 -2.33 7.50 -2.28
CA VAL A 31 -0.86 7.49 -2.16
C VAL A 31 -0.25 8.64 -2.97
N TYR A 32 -0.67 8.82 -4.23
CA TYR A 32 -0.20 9.95 -5.04
C TYR A 32 -0.53 11.29 -4.38
N ASP A 33 -1.78 11.45 -3.92
CA ASP A 33 -2.23 12.68 -3.25
C ASP A 33 -1.40 12.95 -1.98
N CYS A 34 -1.08 11.93 -1.19
CA CYS A 34 -0.23 12.06 0.00
C CYS A 34 1.24 12.36 -0.31
N LEU A 35 1.76 11.89 -1.44
CA LEU A 35 3.11 12.18 -1.92
C LEU A 35 3.17 13.52 -2.69
N GLY A 36 2.05 14.23 -2.83
CA GLY A 36 1.98 15.53 -3.50
C GLY A 36 2.20 15.45 -5.01
N CYS A 37 1.81 14.34 -5.65
CA CYS A 37 1.93 14.16 -7.09
C CYS A 37 0.64 13.65 -7.73
N SER A 38 0.57 13.72 -9.06
CA SER A 38 -0.50 13.12 -9.87
C SER A 38 0.03 11.90 -10.63
N PRO A 39 -0.83 10.91 -10.95
CA PRO A 39 -0.43 9.80 -11.79
C PRO A 39 -0.10 10.31 -13.21
N GLN A 40 1.03 9.86 -13.78
CA GLN A 40 1.35 10.11 -15.19
C GLN A 40 0.89 8.95 -16.08
N CYS A 41 1.59 7.81 -16.05
CA CYS A 41 1.25 6.64 -16.88
C CYS A 41 0.48 5.53 -16.15
N GLY A 42 0.31 5.64 -14.82
CA GLY A 42 -0.47 4.70 -14.00
C GLY A 42 0.09 3.28 -13.84
N ARG A 43 1.17 2.89 -14.54
CA ARG A 43 1.71 1.50 -14.52
C ARG A 43 2.05 0.98 -13.12
N CYS A 44 2.38 1.87 -12.19
CA CYS A 44 2.72 1.53 -10.82
C CYS A 44 1.51 1.32 -9.90
N ALA A 45 0.28 1.61 -10.36
CA ALA A 45 -0.91 1.55 -9.54
C ALA A 45 -1.17 0.15 -8.93
N ILE A 46 -0.94 -0.92 -9.71
CA ILE A 46 -1.08 -2.30 -9.22
C ILE A 46 -0.07 -2.58 -8.11
N THR A 47 1.20 -2.20 -8.30
CA THR A 47 2.23 -2.36 -7.27
C THR A 47 1.90 -1.58 -6.00
N ILE A 48 1.41 -0.34 -6.14
CA ILE A 48 0.95 0.46 -4.99
C ILE A 48 -0.21 -0.25 -4.27
N GLN A 49 -1.17 -0.81 -5.03
CA GLN A 49 -2.29 -1.54 -4.44
C GLN A 49 -1.85 -2.79 -3.70
N SER A 50 -0.87 -3.54 -4.23
CA SER A 50 -0.29 -4.70 -3.53
C SER A 50 0.35 -4.28 -2.21
N LEU A 51 1.10 -3.17 -2.19
CA LEU A 51 1.71 -2.64 -0.96
C LEU A 51 0.67 -2.21 0.08
N ILE A 52 -0.48 -1.67 -0.34
CA ILE A 52 -1.60 -1.34 0.55
C ILE A 52 -2.16 -2.62 1.19
N VAL A 53 -2.41 -3.64 0.38
CA VAL A 53 -2.97 -4.93 0.84
C VAL A 53 -1.98 -5.62 1.79
N GLU A 54 -0.69 -5.63 1.46
CA GLU A 54 0.38 -6.14 2.33
C GLU A 54 0.42 -5.43 3.70
N GLN A 55 0.26 -4.11 3.72
CA GLN A 55 0.29 -3.33 4.97
C GLN A 55 -0.91 -3.61 5.87
N GLU A 56 -2.08 -3.88 5.29
CA GLU A 56 -3.29 -4.24 6.04
C GLU A 56 -3.20 -5.66 6.65
N GLY A 57 -2.06 -6.35 6.53
CA GLY A 57 -1.89 -7.72 7.00
C GLY A 57 -2.62 -8.74 6.12
N ARG A 58 -3.22 -8.31 5.00
CA ARG A 58 -3.66 -9.22 3.95
C ARG A 58 -2.42 -9.65 3.19
N ILE A 59 -1.84 -10.78 3.57
CA ILE A 59 -0.88 -11.47 2.72
C ILE A 59 -1.58 -11.69 1.36
N PRO A 60 -1.07 -11.19 0.22
CA PRO A 60 -1.62 -11.54 -1.07
C PRO A 60 -1.44 -13.05 -1.21
N ALA A 61 -2.54 -13.78 -1.18
CA ALA A 61 -2.52 -15.23 -1.20
C ALA A 61 -1.78 -15.72 -2.45
N LEU A 62 -0.56 -16.25 -2.27
CA LEU A 62 0.02 -17.19 -3.23
C LEU A 62 -0.90 -18.42 -3.20
N ASN A 63 -1.91 -18.47 -4.09
CA ASN A 63 -3.01 -19.45 -4.20
C ASN A 63 -4.35 -19.18 -3.47
N GLY A 64 -4.81 -17.93 -3.40
CA GLY A 64 -6.25 -17.64 -3.28
C GLY A 64 -6.98 -18.10 -1.99
N LYS A 65 -6.26 -18.43 -0.90
CA LYS A 65 -6.88 -18.69 0.41
C LYS A 65 -6.59 -17.51 1.34
N PRO A 66 -7.60 -16.86 1.93
CA PRO A 66 -7.35 -15.86 2.98
C PRO A 66 -6.68 -16.55 4.17
N VAL A 67 -5.51 -16.06 4.57
CA VAL A 67 -4.92 -16.38 5.87
C VAL A 67 -5.51 -15.38 6.85
N GLU A 68 -6.41 -15.87 7.71
CA GLU A 68 -7.02 -15.10 8.79
C GLU A 68 -5.90 -14.70 9.76
N VAL A 69 -5.61 -13.39 9.85
CA VAL A 69 -4.76 -12.87 10.92
C VAL A 69 -5.65 -12.80 12.15
N GLU A 70 -5.49 -13.78 13.03
CA GLU A 70 -6.21 -13.89 14.30
C GLU A 70 -6.11 -12.58 15.08
N ALA A 71 -7.27 -12.11 15.51
CA ALA A 71 -7.49 -10.86 16.23
C ALA A 71 -7.07 -10.95 17.71
N GLU A 72 -5.92 -11.57 18.02
CA GLU A 72 -5.58 -11.94 19.42
C GLU A 72 -4.60 -11.00 20.14
N LEU A 73 -4.38 -9.77 19.66
CA LEU A 73 -3.55 -8.79 20.40
C LEU A 73 -4.25 -7.45 20.70
N LEU A 74 -5.58 -7.41 20.69
CA LEU A 74 -6.33 -6.24 21.16
C LEU A 74 -7.16 -6.50 22.44
N ALA A 75 -6.86 -7.56 23.18
CA ALA A 75 -7.65 -7.92 24.37
C ALA A 75 -6.87 -8.45 25.61
N LEU A 76 -5.53 -8.34 25.69
CA LEU A 76 -4.79 -8.52 26.96
C LEU A 76 -3.60 -7.57 27.07
#